data_AF-A0A662VR33-F1
#
_entry.id   AF-A0A662VR33-F1
#
_cell.length_a   1.000
_cell.length_b   1.000
_cell.length_c   1.000
_cell.angle_alpha   90.00
_cell.angle_beta   90.00
_cell.angle_gamma   90.00
#
_symmetry.space_group_name_H-M   'P 1'
#
loop_
_entity.id
_entity.type
_entity.pdbx_description
1 polymer ?
#
loop_
_entity_poly.entity_id
_entity_poly.type
_entity_poly.pdbx_seq_one_letter_code
_entity_poly.pdbx_strand_id
1 'polypeptide(L)'
;MKDIKEIIKEHIQKNKETSIYYDYDNGCIEINGRKYMTGQLSFSEVGRAVKEALREVYGDYRTIPYTFNSEAYENEKFKAEVLALGFEGILRFSVLRKEK
;
A
#
# COMPACT_ATOMS: atom_id res chain seq x y z
N MET A 1 -8.00 5.67 17.76
CA MET A 1 -8.09 5.00 16.44
C MET A 1 -6.83 4.19 16.25
N LYS A 2 -6.90 2.95 15.73
CA LYS A 2 -5.68 2.24 15.32
C LYS A 2 -5.05 3.02 14.17
N ASP A 3 -3.74 3.19 14.24
CA ASP A 3 -2.97 3.85 13.19
C ASP A 3 -3.11 3.07 11.87
N ILE A 4 -3.27 3.78 10.76
CA ILE A 4 -3.51 3.17 9.43
C ILE A 4 -2.36 2.25 9.03
N LYS A 5 -1.11 2.61 9.39
CA LYS A 5 0.08 1.81 9.13
C LYS A 5 -0.02 0.45 9.83
N GLU A 6 -0.46 0.43 11.09
CA GLU A 6 -0.59 -0.82 11.84
C GLU A 6 -1.65 -1.74 11.22
N ILE A 7 -2.77 -1.18 10.75
CA ILE A 7 -3.80 -1.95 10.04
C ILE A 7 -3.22 -2.55 8.75
N ILE A 8 -2.51 -1.75 7.95
CA ILE A 8 -1.85 -2.20 6.72
C ILE A 8 -0.85 -3.33 7.02
N LYS A 9 0.00 -3.12 8.05
CA LYS A 9 1.01 -4.08 8.49
C LYS A 9 0.39 -5.43 8.85
N GLU A 10 -0.69 -5.42 9.64
CA GLU A 10 -1.40 -6.65 10.01
C GLU A 10 -1.88 -7.44 8.79
N HIS A 11 -2.40 -6.77 7.76
CA HIS A 11 -2.86 -7.44 6.53
C HIS A 11 -1.70 -7.99 5.70
N ILE A 12 -0.63 -7.21 5.52
CA ILE A 12 0.55 -7.63 4.77
C ILE A 12 1.21 -8.85 5.39
N GLN A 13 1.25 -8.94 6.73
CA GLN A 13 1.86 -10.08 7.43
C GLN A 13 1.00 -11.36 7.34
N LYS A 14 -0.32 -11.22 7.37
CA LYS A 14 -1.27 -12.34 7.40
C LYS A 14 -1.52 -12.97 6.02
N ASN A 15 -1.38 -12.19 4.95
CA ASN A 15 -1.77 -12.63 3.60
C ASN A 15 -0.55 -12.80 2.70
N LYS A 16 -0.62 -13.78 1.79
CA LYS A 16 0.36 -13.91 0.69
C LYS A 16 0.24 -12.77 -0.31
N GLU A 17 -1.00 -12.34 -0.58
CA GLU A 17 -1.30 -11.20 -1.43
C GLU A 17 -2.14 -10.17 -0.65
N THR A 18 -1.78 -8.90 -0.76
CA THR A 18 -2.52 -7.79 -0.15
C THR A 18 -2.79 -6.72 -1.19
N SER A 19 -4.06 -6.51 -1.49
CA SER A 19 -4.56 -5.39 -2.28
C SER A 19 -5.00 -4.26 -1.35
N ILE A 20 -4.49 -3.06 -1.60
CA ILE A 20 -4.83 -1.84 -0.86
C ILE A 20 -5.37 -0.84 -1.86
N TYR A 21 -6.52 -0.25 -1.59
CA TYR A 21 -7.16 0.76 -2.41
C TYR A 21 -7.53 1.94 -1.52
N TYR A 22 -7.09 3.13 -1.87
CA TYR A 22 -7.44 4.35 -1.18
C TYR A 22 -8.25 5.25 -2.10
N ASP A 23 -9.40 5.69 -1.58
CA ASP A 23 -10.34 6.60 -2.22
C ASP A 23 -10.27 7.94 -1.49
N TYR A 24 -9.66 8.93 -2.14
CA TYR A 24 -9.47 10.25 -1.58
C TYR A 24 -10.79 10.99 -1.36
N ASP A 25 -11.71 10.88 -2.32
CA ASP A 25 -12.99 11.59 -2.29
C ASP A 25 -13.85 11.09 -1.12
N ASN A 26 -13.82 9.78 -0.86
CA ASN A 26 -14.54 9.16 0.24
C ASN A 26 -13.74 9.09 1.55
N GLY A 27 -12.45 9.45 1.55
CA GLY A 27 -11.58 9.41 2.73
C GLY A 27 -11.52 8.02 3.36
N CYS A 28 -11.42 6.98 2.53
CA CYS A 28 -11.56 5.59 2.93
C CYS A 28 -10.46 4.74 2.30
N ILE A 29 -9.91 3.82 3.09
CA ILE A 29 -9.02 2.77 2.59
C ILE A 29 -9.77 1.43 2.60
N GLU A 30 -9.58 0.63 1.56
CA GLU A 30 -9.99 -0.75 1.48
C GLU A 30 -8.75 -1.65 1.41
N ILE A 31 -8.68 -2.67 2.26
CA ILE A 31 -7.59 -3.63 2.28
C ILE A 31 -8.18 -5.04 2.20
N ASN A 32 -7.88 -5.76 1.12
CA ASN A 32 -8.44 -7.10 0.85
C ASN A 32 -9.98 -7.15 1.02
N GLY A 33 -10.69 -6.14 0.51
CA GLY A 33 -12.15 -6.02 0.61
C GLY A 33 -12.69 -5.49 1.94
N ARG A 34 -11.83 -5.20 2.92
CA ARG A 34 -12.24 -4.59 4.20
C ARG A 34 -12.03 -3.08 4.18
N LYS A 35 -13.11 -2.33 4.40
CA LYS A 35 -13.10 -0.86 4.40
C LYS A 35 -12.81 -0.27 5.78
N TYR A 36 -12.02 0.78 5.82
CA TYR A 36 -11.64 1.53 7.01
C TYR A 36 -11.74 3.04 6.72
N MET A 37 -12.49 3.76 7.54
CA MET A 37 -12.56 5.22 7.47
C MET A 37 -11.26 5.83 7.98
N THR A 38 -10.61 6.65 7.15
CA THR A 38 -9.35 7.32 7.47
C THR A 38 -9.50 8.83 7.56
N GLY A 39 -10.60 9.38 7.01
CA GLY A 39 -10.68 10.81 6.68
C GLY A 39 -9.87 11.11 5.43
N GLN A 40 -9.79 12.40 5.07
CA GLN A 40 -9.05 12.87 3.90
C GLN A 40 -7.54 12.94 4.19
N LEU A 41 -6.85 11.82 3.97
CA LEU A 41 -5.40 11.77 3.92
C LEU A 41 -4.92 12.09 2.50
N SER A 42 -3.79 12.76 2.37
CA SER A 42 -3.13 12.91 1.08
C SER A 42 -2.60 11.56 0.58
N PHE A 43 -2.43 11.42 -0.74
CA PHE A 43 -1.77 10.25 -1.31
C PHE A 43 -0.35 10.04 -0.78
N SER A 44 0.36 11.13 -0.47
CA SER A 44 1.69 11.05 0.11
C SER A 44 1.66 10.44 1.51
N GLU A 45 0.66 10.76 2.34
CA GLU A 45 0.50 10.17 3.67
C GLU A 45 0.18 8.68 3.60
N VAL A 46 -0.81 8.30 2.76
CA VAL A 46 -1.18 6.89 2.59
C VAL A 46 -0.01 6.10 1.99
N GLY A 47 0.64 6.64 0.96
CA GLY A 47 1.78 6.02 0.33
C GLY A 47 2.97 5.87 1.27
N ARG A 48 3.23 6.86 2.14
CA ARG A 48 4.24 6.75 3.19
C ARG A 48 3.90 5.64 4.18
N ALA A 49 2.65 5.56 4.66
CA ALA A 49 2.22 4.53 5.59
C ALA A 49 2.41 3.12 5.01
N VAL A 50 2.04 2.89 3.75
CA VAL A 50 2.26 1.60 3.08
C VAL A 50 3.75 1.29 2.94
N LYS A 51 4.57 2.26 2.52
CA LYS A 51 6.03 2.11 2.37
C LYS A 51 6.72 1.77 3.70
N GLU A 52 6.37 2.48 4.77
CA GLU A 52 6.90 2.22 6.11
C GLU A 52 6.47 0.82 6.60
N ALA A 53 5.20 0.43 6.39
CA ALA A 53 4.74 -0.92 6.74
C ALA A 53 5.49 -2.02 5.97
N LEU A 54 5.71 -1.84 4.66
CA LEU A 54 6.51 -2.78 3.85
C LEU A 54 7.94 -2.89 4.37
N ARG A 55 8.56 -1.76 4.70
CA ARG A 55 9.93 -1.72 5.23
C ARG A 55 10.05 -2.40 6.59
N GLU A 56 9.08 -2.20 7.48
CA GLU A 56 9.04 -2.87 8.78
C GLU A 56 8.84 -4.39 8.65
N VAL A 57 8.01 -4.85 7.71
CA VAL A 57 7.68 -6.28 7.56
C VAL A 57 8.77 -7.03 6.80
N TYR A 58 9.26 -6.46 5.70
CA TYR A 58 10.13 -7.16 4.77
C TYR A 58 11.58 -6.67 4.79
N GLY A 59 11.87 -5.55 5.48
CA GLY A 59 13.17 -4.88 5.47
C GLY A 59 13.31 -3.90 4.29
N ASP A 60 14.52 -3.39 4.10
CA ASP A 60 14.81 -2.49 2.99
C ASP A 60 14.54 -3.14 1.62
N TYR A 61 14.17 -2.30 0.67
CA TYR A 61 13.80 -2.69 -0.69
C TYR A 61 14.28 -1.65 -1.69
N ARG A 62 14.36 -2.06 -2.95
CA ARG A 62 14.65 -1.14 -4.06
C ARG A 62 13.37 -0.63 -4.69
N THR A 63 13.39 0.61 -5.16
CA THR A 63 12.33 1.18 -6.00
C THR A 63 12.69 0.99 -7.47
N ILE A 64 11.72 0.53 -8.25
CA ILE A 64 11.80 0.37 -9.70
C ILE A 64 10.74 1.29 -10.29
N PRO A 65 11.13 2.43 -10.89
CA PRO A 65 10.19 3.28 -11.59
C PRO A 65 9.67 2.55 -12.84
N TYR A 66 8.36 2.54 -13.04
CA TYR A 66 7.73 1.87 -14.19
C TYR A 66 7.21 2.90 -15.20
N THR A 67 6.26 3.74 -14.76
CA THR A 67 5.69 4.84 -15.54
C THR A 67 5.47 6.05 -14.65
N PHE A 68 5.04 7.18 -15.22
CA PHE A 68 4.80 8.42 -14.46
C PHE A 68 3.84 8.23 -13.26
N ASN A 69 2.88 7.30 -13.36
CA ASN A 69 1.87 7.04 -12.34
C ASN A 69 2.08 5.70 -11.61
N SER A 70 3.16 4.97 -11.88
CA SER A 70 3.38 3.65 -11.31
C SER A 70 4.83 3.39 -10.93
N GLU A 71 5.00 2.88 -9.72
CA GLU A 71 6.29 2.44 -9.19
C GLU A 71 6.14 1.00 -8.69
N ALA A 72 7.22 0.24 -8.72
CA ALA A 72 7.31 -1.05 -8.06
C ALA A 72 8.37 -0.99 -6.95
N TYR A 73 8.14 -1.75 -5.88
CA TYR A 73 9.05 -1.92 -4.76
C TYR A 73 9.31 -3.40 -4.58
N GLU A 74 10.56 -3.82 -4.52
CA GLU A 74 10.84 -5.24 -4.33
C GLU A 74 12.12 -5.54 -3.57
N ASN A 75 12.15 -6.73 -2.97
CA ASN A 75 13.35 -7.38 -2.47
C ASN A 75 13.20 -8.91 -2.58
N GLU A 76 14.05 -9.67 -1.88
CA GLU A 76 13.98 -11.14 -1.88
C GLU A 76 12.68 -11.71 -1.27
N LYS A 77 11.96 -10.93 -0.44
CA LYS A 77 10.79 -11.37 0.32
C LYS A 77 9.45 -10.93 -0.29
N PHE A 78 9.43 -9.89 -1.10
CA PHE A 78 8.18 -9.38 -1.69
C PHE A 78 8.39 -8.62 -3.01
N LYS A 79 7.28 -8.42 -3.73
CA LYS A 79 7.11 -7.41 -4.78
C LYS A 79 5.84 -6.62 -4.45
N ALA A 80 5.90 -5.30 -4.52
CA ALA A 80 4.75 -4.42 -4.43
C ALA A 80 4.70 -3.50 -5.64
N GLU A 81 3.50 -3.18 -6.11
CA GLU A 81 3.26 -2.24 -7.19
C GLU A 81 2.31 -1.17 -6.68
N VAL A 82 2.63 0.09 -6.97
CA VAL A 82 1.74 1.23 -6.71
C VAL A 82 1.26 1.79 -8.04
N LEU A 83 0.00 2.18 -8.06
CA LEU A 83 -0.63 2.91 -9.15
C LEU A 83 -1.38 4.10 -8.56
N ALA A 84 -0.96 5.31 -8.93
CA ALA A 84 -1.60 6.56 -8.55
C ALA A 84 -2.45 7.07 -9.72
N LEU A 85 -3.77 6.99 -9.59
CA LEU A 85 -4.74 7.49 -10.57
C LEU A 85 -5.26 8.84 -10.07
N GLY A 86 -4.40 9.86 -10.19
CA GLY A 86 -4.65 11.19 -9.63
C GLY A 86 -5.93 11.88 -10.12
N PHE A 87 -6.31 11.67 -11.38
CA PHE A 87 -7.57 12.21 -11.92
C PHE A 87 -8.81 11.55 -11.29
N GLU A 88 -8.69 10.29 -10.88
CA GLU A 88 -9.80 9.51 -10.31
C GLU A 88 -9.81 9.56 -8.77
N GLY A 89 -8.89 10.28 -8.13
CA GLY A 89 -8.81 10.32 -6.67
C GLY A 89 -8.42 8.98 -6.04
N ILE A 90 -7.78 8.09 -6.82
CA ILE A 90 -7.47 6.72 -6.41
C ILE A 90 -5.96 6.49 -6.25
N LEU A 91 -5.60 5.78 -5.18
CA LEU A 91 -4.27 5.22 -4.99
C LEU A 91 -4.39 3.71 -4.70
N ARG A 92 -3.72 2.89 -5.51
CA ARG A 92 -3.77 1.42 -5.38
C ARG A 92 -2.39 0.84 -5.12
N PHE A 93 -2.33 -0.11 -4.19
CA PHE A 93 -1.17 -0.98 -4.01
C PHE A 93 -1.56 -2.45 -4.19
N SER A 94 -0.68 -3.20 -4.81
CA SER A 94 -0.73 -4.66 -4.85
C SER A 94 0.57 -5.19 -4.27
N VAL A 95 0.51 -5.93 -3.17
CA VAL A 95 1.67 -6.51 -2.48
C VAL A 95 1.61 -8.02 -2.59
N LEU A 96 2.67 -8.63 -3.11
CA LEU A 96 2.83 -10.07 -3.22
C LEU A 96 4.06 -10.51 -2.42
N ARG A 97 3.84 -11.37 -1.42
CA ARG A 97 4.91 -12.05 -0.68
C ARG A 97 5.51 -13.14 -1.56
N LYS A 98 6.83 -13.12 -1.71
CA LYS A 98 7.61 -14.17 -2.38
C LYS A 98 7.79 -15.32 -1.37
N GLU A 99 7.45 -16.53 -1.78
CA GLU A 99 7.79 -17.73 -1.01
C GLU A 99 9.27 -18.06 -1.29
N LYS A 100 10.00 -18.41 -0.23
CA LYS A 100 11.38 -18.88 -0.33
C LYS A 100 11.41 -20.32 -0.81
#